data_AF-A0A0A8LE86-F1
#
_entry.id   AF-A0A0A8LE86-F1
#
_cell.length_a   1.000
_cell.length_b   1.000
_cell.length_c   1.000
_cell.angle_alpha   90.00
_cell.angle_beta   90.00
_cell.angle_gamma   90.00
#
_symmetry.space_group_name_H-M   'P 1'
#
loop_
_entity.id
_entity.type
_entity.pdbx_description
1 polymer ?
#
loop_
_entity_poly.entity_id
_entity_poly.type
_entity_poly.pdbx_seq_one_letter_code
_entity_poly.pdbx_strand_id
1 'polypeptide(L)'
;MLKCWSLKLSLMTVVQVRVHELTAIFDGVKSSFKSLELILRSLSSVFYLKGGFVMHKEDRISGTEKKLLDALKRIQHGRTRIVESSRKLSIASVAEEAGMSRATIHNRYPRVAEEIRTALGQGHREKIVKGLEAQREMRDIIKALRIEINGLKAMKVKLVSINESLEAELRMLRAIVDSKNVKALKSRG
;
A
#
# COMPACT_ATOMS: atom_id res chain seq x y z
N MET A 1 -12.11 59.20 -28.99
CA MET A 1 -12.60 57.81 -29.20
C MET A 1 -11.57 56.86 -29.84
N LEU A 2 -10.55 57.33 -30.57
CA LEU A 2 -9.58 56.47 -31.29
C LEU A 2 -8.61 55.66 -30.39
N LYS A 3 -8.24 56.16 -29.20
CA LYS A 3 -7.28 55.46 -28.31
C LYS A 3 -7.85 54.20 -27.64
N CYS A 4 -9.16 54.13 -27.45
CA CYS A 4 -9.82 52.99 -26.81
C CYS A 4 -9.97 51.78 -27.76
N TRP A 5 -10.04 52.04 -29.08
CA TRP A 5 -10.14 51.00 -30.11
C TRP A 5 -8.79 50.34 -30.39
N SER A 6 -7.70 51.11 -30.36
CA SER A 6 -6.32 50.61 -30.52
C SER A 6 -5.90 49.65 -29.40
N LEU A 7 -6.24 49.96 -28.13
CA LEU A 7 -5.97 49.04 -27.01
C LEU A 7 -6.80 47.75 -27.10
N LYS A 8 -8.06 47.83 -27.54
CA LYS A 8 -8.92 46.66 -27.71
C LYS A 8 -8.41 45.72 -28.82
N LEU A 9 -7.92 46.29 -29.92
CA LEU A 9 -7.35 45.53 -31.03
C LEU A 9 -6.01 44.88 -30.64
N SER A 10 -5.18 45.58 -29.85
CA SER A 10 -3.92 45.05 -29.32
C SER A 10 -4.12 43.96 -28.26
N LEU A 11 -5.14 44.07 -27.40
CA LEU A 11 -5.49 42.97 -26.48
C LEU A 11 -6.03 41.74 -27.24
N MET A 12 -6.84 41.95 -28.29
CA MET A 12 -7.37 40.85 -29.11
C MET A 12 -6.28 40.08 -29.84
N THR A 13 -5.27 40.76 -30.38
CA THR A 13 -4.14 40.08 -31.04
C THR A 13 -3.27 39.32 -30.04
N VAL A 14 -2.99 39.87 -28.85
CA VAL A 14 -2.22 39.18 -27.81
C VAL A 14 -2.95 37.95 -27.26
N VAL A 15 -4.27 38.02 -27.10
CA VAL A 15 -5.08 36.86 -26.68
C VAL A 15 -5.13 35.79 -27.77
N GLN A 16 -5.29 36.18 -29.05
CA GLN A 16 -5.26 35.24 -30.18
C GLN A 16 -3.91 34.53 -30.32
N VAL A 17 -2.79 35.24 -30.19
CA VAL A 17 -1.45 34.65 -30.26
C VAL A 17 -1.24 33.63 -29.13
N ARG A 18 -1.65 33.96 -27.89
CA ARG A 18 -1.56 33.01 -26.77
C ARG A 18 -2.45 31.78 -26.91
N VAL A 19 -3.64 31.91 -27.50
CA VAL A 19 -4.50 30.76 -27.80
C VAL A 19 -3.84 29.85 -28.84
N HIS A 20 -3.22 30.44 -29.88
CA HIS A 20 -2.49 29.65 -30.89
C HIS A 20 -1.26 28.94 -30.33
N GLU A 21 -0.48 29.59 -29.47
CA GLU A 21 0.64 28.96 -28.76
C GLU A 21 0.18 27.78 -27.88
N LEU A 22 -0.93 27.94 -27.16
CA LEU A 22 -1.52 26.87 -26.36
C LEU A 22 -2.05 25.71 -27.21
N THR A 23 -2.65 25.98 -28.38
CA THR A 23 -3.08 24.92 -29.30
C THR A 23 -1.89 24.17 -29.89
N ALA A 24 -0.79 24.86 -30.22
CA ALA A 24 0.43 24.22 -30.74
C ALA A 24 1.10 23.32 -29.68
N ILE A 25 1.11 23.75 -28.42
CA ILE A 25 1.59 22.92 -27.29
C ILE A 25 0.68 21.69 -27.13
N PHE A 26 -0.65 21.87 -27.19
CA PHE A 26 -1.61 20.77 -27.04
C PHE A 26 -1.52 19.75 -28.20
N ASP A 27 -1.34 20.22 -29.43
CA ASP A 27 -1.14 19.37 -30.61
C ASP A 27 0.21 18.63 -30.54
N GLY A 28 1.25 19.26 -29.99
CA GLY A 28 2.53 18.61 -29.69
C GLY A 28 2.39 17.46 -28.69
N VAL A 29 1.66 17.66 -27.59
CA VAL A 29 1.37 16.61 -26.61
C VAL A 29 0.54 15.48 -27.22
N LYS A 30 -0.42 15.79 -28.09
CA LYS A 30 -1.26 14.81 -28.79
C LYS A 30 -0.44 13.96 -29.79
N SER A 31 0.52 14.57 -30.48
CA SER A 31 1.49 13.90 -31.35
C SER A 31 2.39 12.93 -30.58
N SER A 32 2.91 13.35 -29.42
CA SER A 32 3.69 12.47 -28.53
C SER A 32 2.86 11.30 -28.02
N PHE A 33 1.59 11.52 -27.65
CA PHE A 33 0.67 10.44 -27.27
C PHE A 33 0.42 9.45 -28.41
N LYS A 34 0.27 9.93 -29.65
CA LYS A 34 0.04 9.07 -30.82
C LYS A 34 1.26 8.23 -31.18
N SER A 35 2.46 8.80 -30.99
CA SER A 35 3.73 8.06 -31.10
C SER A 35 3.84 6.97 -30.04
N LEU A 36 3.49 7.27 -28.78
CA LEU A 36 3.43 6.28 -27.70
C LEU A 36 2.38 5.19 -27.97
N GLU A 37 1.23 5.53 -28.52
CA GLU A 37 0.18 4.59 -28.92
C GLU A 37 0.64 3.66 -30.07
N LEU A 38 1.40 4.19 -31.04
CA LEU A 38 2.03 3.39 -32.10
C LEU A 38 3.09 2.43 -31.55
N ILE A 39 3.90 2.90 -30.60
CA ILE A 39 4.91 2.07 -29.91
C ILE A 39 4.21 0.99 -29.08
N LEU A 40 3.13 1.32 -28.37
CA LEU A 40 2.33 0.33 -27.64
C LEU A 40 1.66 -0.69 -28.58
N ARG A 41 1.20 -0.27 -29.77
CA ARG A 41 0.67 -1.19 -30.80
C ARG A 41 1.74 -2.10 -31.40
N SER A 42 2.94 -1.60 -31.66
CA SER A 42 4.04 -2.42 -32.18
C SER A 42 4.58 -3.38 -31.12
N LEU A 43 4.67 -2.95 -29.86
CA LEU A 43 5.00 -3.80 -28.72
C LEU A 43 3.91 -4.84 -28.44
N SER A 44 2.64 -4.50 -28.65
CA SER A 44 1.53 -5.46 -28.52
C SER A 44 1.70 -6.63 -29.50
N SER A 45 2.09 -6.39 -30.75
CA SER A 45 2.43 -7.44 -31.74
C SER A 45 3.56 -8.37 -31.28
N VAL A 46 4.60 -7.83 -30.65
CA VAL A 46 5.71 -8.62 -30.08
C VAL A 46 5.28 -9.38 -28.82
N PHE A 47 4.36 -8.82 -28.03
CA PHE A 47 3.84 -9.44 -26.81
C PHE A 47 2.89 -10.61 -27.09
N TYR A 48 2.15 -10.58 -28.21
CA TYR A 48 1.24 -11.66 -28.63
C TYR A 48 1.94 -12.99 -28.95
N LEU A 49 3.26 -13.00 -29.13
CA LEU A 49 4.01 -14.22 -29.45
C LEU A 49 4.65 -14.90 -28.22
N LYS A 50 4.63 -14.28 -27.03
CA LYS A 50 5.31 -14.83 -25.83
C LYS A 50 4.50 -14.92 -24.54
N GLY A 51 3.24 -14.48 -24.52
CA GLY A 51 2.39 -14.66 -23.33
C GLY A 51 0.93 -14.56 -23.70
N GLY A 52 0.17 -15.66 -23.51
CA GLY A 52 -1.25 -15.75 -23.79
C GLY A 52 -2.08 -14.84 -22.89
N PHE A 53 -2.16 -13.54 -23.23
CA PHE A 53 -3.23 -12.68 -22.76
C PHE A 53 -4.32 -12.67 -23.83
N VAL A 54 -5.24 -13.64 -23.72
CA VAL A 54 -6.43 -13.71 -24.59
C VAL A 54 -7.36 -12.57 -24.19
N MET A 55 -7.36 -11.48 -24.98
CA MET A 55 -8.43 -10.49 -24.95
C MET A 55 -9.71 -11.18 -25.42
N HIS A 56 -10.50 -11.68 -24.48
CA HIS A 56 -11.87 -12.08 -24.77
C HIS A 56 -12.63 -10.82 -25.20
N LYS A 57 -13.20 -10.85 -26.41
CA LYS A 57 -14.32 -9.98 -26.79
C LYS A 57 -15.32 -9.97 -25.63
N GLU A 58 -16.05 -8.87 -25.46
CA GLU A 58 -17.19 -8.76 -24.55
C GLU A 58 -18.26 -9.80 -24.96
N ASP A 59 -18.03 -11.06 -24.63
CA ASP A 59 -18.92 -12.17 -24.88
C ASP A 59 -20.09 -11.98 -23.92
N ARG A 60 -21.31 -11.86 -24.46
CA ARG A 60 -22.52 -11.79 -23.64
C ARG A 60 -22.51 -12.95 -22.64
N ILE A 61 -22.25 -12.65 -21.38
CA ILE A 61 -22.20 -13.64 -20.30
C ILE A 61 -23.53 -14.38 -20.28
N SER A 62 -23.48 -15.71 -20.45
CA SER A 62 -24.71 -16.50 -20.43
C SER A 62 -25.37 -16.41 -19.06
N GLY A 63 -26.70 -16.45 -18.98
CA GLY A 63 -27.40 -16.31 -17.70
C GLY A 63 -26.94 -17.32 -16.63
N THR A 64 -26.52 -18.52 -17.07
CA THR A 64 -25.93 -19.57 -16.22
C THR A 64 -24.50 -19.24 -15.78
N GLU A 65 -23.68 -18.68 -16.65
CA GLU A 65 -22.34 -18.18 -16.30
C GLU A 65 -22.43 -17.08 -15.24
N LYS A 66 -23.36 -16.14 -15.40
CA LYS A 66 -23.60 -15.09 -14.40
C LYS A 66 -23.99 -15.69 -13.04
N LYS A 67 -24.85 -16.72 -13.01
CA LYS A 67 -25.22 -17.42 -11.76
C LYS A 67 -24.00 -18.04 -11.06
N LEU A 68 -23.06 -18.61 -11.82
CA LEU A 68 -21.81 -19.16 -11.27
C LEU A 68 -20.90 -18.07 -10.72
N LEU A 69 -20.76 -16.95 -11.43
CA LEU A 69 -19.98 -15.79 -10.97
C LEU A 69 -20.59 -15.16 -9.70
N ASP A 70 -21.92 -15.07 -9.63
CA ASP A 70 -22.61 -14.58 -8.44
C ASP A 70 -22.43 -15.57 -7.26
N ALA A 71 -22.41 -16.89 -7.52
CA ALA A 71 -22.12 -17.89 -6.50
C ALA A 71 -20.67 -17.78 -5.99
N LEU A 72 -19.71 -17.57 -6.88
CA LEU A 72 -18.32 -17.31 -6.52
C LEU A 72 -18.20 -16.09 -5.59
N LYS A 73 -18.82 -14.96 -5.96
CA LYS A 73 -18.82 -13.74 -5.14
C LYS A 73 -19.50 -13.96 -3.77
N ARG A 74 -20.62 -14.69 -3.74
CA ARG A 74 -21.30 -15.03 -2.48
C ARG A 74 -20.39 -15.79 -1.52
N ILE A 75 -19.65 -16.80 -2.01
CA ILE A 75 -18.71 -17.57 -1.20
C ILE A 75 -17.54 -16.69 -0.74
N GLN A 76 -16.99 -15.83 -1.61
CA GLN A 76 -15.91 -14.91 -1.23
C GLN A 76 -16.30 -13.96 -0.09
N HIS A 77 -17.55 -13.48 -0.10
CA HIS A 77 -18.07 -12.58 0.92
C HIS A 77 -18.72 -13.30 2.12
N GLY A 78 -18.71 -14.64 2.16
CA GLY A 78 -19.33 -15.43 3.23
C GLY A 78 -20.86 -15.34 3.28
N ARG A 79 -21.51 -14.93 2.18
CA ARG A 79 -22.97 -14.80 2.04
C ARG A 79 -23.55 -15.98 1.26
N THR A 80 -23.17 -17.20 1.64
CA THR A 80 -23.63 -18.43 1.01
C THR A 80 -25.09 -18.71 1.38
N ARG A 81 -25.83 -19.36 0.47
CA ARG A 81 -27.24 -19.69 0.67
C ARG A 81 -27.46 -21.17 0.87
N ILE A 82 -26.68 -22.00 0.17
CA ILE A 82 -26.84 -23.46 0.16
C ILE A 82 -25.67 -24.10 0.91
N VAL A 83 -24.45 -23.66 0.65
CA VAL A 83 -23.25 -24.23 1.26
C VAL A 83 -22.99 -23.57 2.61
N GLU A 84 -22.46 -24.33 3.56
CA GLU A 84 -22.01 -23.81 4.85
C GLU A 84 -21.03 -22.62 4.66
N SER A 85 -21.22 -21.57 5.46
CA SER A 85 -20.41 -20.34 5.41
C SER A 85 -18.94 -20.57 5.78
N SER A 86 -18.62 -21.67 6.48
CA SER A 86 -17.27 -22.09 6.85
C SER A 86 -16.52 -22.79 5.72
N ARG A 87 -17.20 -23.19 4.64
CA ARG A 87 -16.63 -24.00 3.57
C ARG A 87 -15.63 -23.17 2.76
N LYS A 88 -14.46 -23.75 2.50
CA LYS A 88 -13.42 -23.12 1.67
C LYS A 88 -13.90 -22.95 0.23
N LEU A 89 -13.48 -21.85 -0.40
CA LEU A 89 -13.73 -21.60 -1.81
C LEU A 89 -13.10 -22.72 -2.65
N SER A 90 -13.90 -23.36 -3.49
CA SER A 90 -13.51 -24.46 -4.37
C SER A 90 -14.49 -24.57 -5.53
N ILE A 91 -14.10 -25.25 -6.61
CA ILE A 91 -15.01 -25.47 -7.74
C ILE A 91 -16.24 -26.28 -7.29
N ALA A 92 -16.06 -27.21 -6.35
CA ALA A 92 -17.16 -27.98 -5.76
C ALA A 92 -18.15 -27.09 -5.01
N SER A 93 -17.66 -26.23 -4.11
CA SER A 93 -18.51 -25.34 -3.32
C SER A 93 -19.23 -24.32 -4.20
N VAL A 94 -18.59 -23.81 -5.25
CA VAL A 94 -19.23 -22.88 -6.20
C VAL A 94 -20.33 -23.58 -7.00
N ALA A 95 -20.11 -24.84 -7.41
CA ALA A 95 -21.11 -25.63 -8.12
C ALA A 95 -22.35 -25.90 -7.23
N GLU A 96 -22.13 -26.35 -6.00
CA GLU A 96 -23.18 -26.59 -5.00
C GLU A 96 -24.00 -25.31 -4.72
N GLU A 97 -23.33 -24.17 -4.52
CA GLU A 97 -23.98 -22.86 -4.27
C GLU A 97 -24.74 -22.32 -5.49
N ALA A 98 -24.38 -22.74 -6.69
CA ALA A 98 -25.09 -22.40 -7.93
C ALA A 98 -26.17 -23.42 -8.31
N GLY A 99 -26.29 -24.54 -7.58
CA GLY A 99 -27.19 -25.64 -7.91
C GLY A 99 -26.79 -26.39 -9.20
N MET A 100 -25.49 -26.44 -9.52
CA MET A 100 -24.96 -27.08 -10.73
C MET A 100 -24.01 -28.23 -10.41
N SER A 101 -23.83 -29.14 -11.38
CA SER A 101 -22.81 -30.18 -11.28
C SER A 101 -21.42 -29.63 -11.55
N ARG A 102 -20.41 -30.15 -10.83
CA ARG A 102 -18.99 -29.85 -11.08
C ARG A 102 -18.57 -30.10 -12.52
N ALA A 103 -19.09 -31.17 -13.13
CA ALA A 103 -18.79 -31.53 -14.52
C ALA A 103 -19.23 -30.43 -15.50
N THR A 104 -20.34 -29.75 -15.21
CA THR A 104 -20.85 -28.66 -16.04
C THR A 104 -19.88 -27.48 -16.08
N ILE A 105 -19.24 -27.15 -14.96
CA ILE A 105 -18.27 -26.04 -14.91
C ILE A 105 -17.03 -26.39 -15.73
N HIS A 106 -16.46 -27.59 -15.53
CA HIS A 106 -15.25 -27.99 -16.23
C HIS A 106 -15.44 -28.14 -17.74
N ASN A 107 -16.57 -28.70 -18.18
CA ASN A 107 -16.79 -29.02 -19.59
C ASN A 107 -17.39 -27.85 -20.38
N ARG A 108 -18.34 -27.11 -19.78
CA ARG A 108 -19.13 -26.09 -20.49
C ARG A 108 -18.67 -24.67 -20.18
N TYR A 109 -18.06 -24.43 -19.02
CA TYR A 109 -17.64 -23.11 -18.57
C TYR A 109 -16.18 -23.08 -18.11
N PRO A 110 -15.21 -23.44 -18.97
CA PRO A 110 -13.80 -23.48 -18.59
C PRO A 110 -13.25 -22.12 -18.15
N ARG A 111 -13.78 -21.02 -18.69
CA ARG A 111 -13.46 -19.65 -18.28
C ARG A 111 -13.79 -19.40 -16.80
N VAL A 112 -15.01 -19.75 -16.38
CA VAL A 112 -15.42 -19.62 -14.98
C VAL A 112 -14.57 -20.51 -14.07
N ALA A 113 -14.21 -21.71 -14.51
CA ALA A 113 -13.32 -22.58 -13.77
C ALA A 113 -11.96 -21.90 -13.51
N GLU A 114 -11.43 -21.20 -14.50
CA GLU A 114 -10.17 -20.47 -14.38
C GLU A 114 -10.27 -19.24 -13.48
N GLU A 115 -11.39 -18.52 -13.52
CA GLU A 115 -11.65 -17.42 -12.59
C GLU A 115 -11.71 -17.91 -11.14
N ILE A 116 -12.35 -19.07 -10.88
CA ILE A 116 -12.37 -19.69 -9.55
C ILE A 116 -10.95 -20.06 -9.08
N ARG A 117 -10.12 -20.63 -9.97
CA ARG A 117 -8.71 -20.97 -9.63
C ARG A 117 -7.86 -19.73 -9.39
N THR A 118 -8.06 -18.69 -10.18
CA THR A 118 -7.35 -17.42 -10.02
C THR A 118 -7.72 -16.78 -8.68
N ALA A 119 -9.01 -16.75 -8.34
CA ALA A 119 -9.50 -16.28 -7.05
C ALA A 119 -8.91 -17.07 -5.87
N LEU A 120 -8.79 -18.41 -6.01
CA LEU A 120 -8.12 -19.26 -5.02
C LEU A 120 -6.66 -18.87 -4.82
N GLY A 121 -5.92 -18.71 -5.92
CA GLY A 121 -4.50 -18.36 -5.90
C GLY A 121 -4.24 -16.95 -5.38
N GLN A 122 -5.08 -15.98 -5.74
CA GLN A 122 -4.97 -14.59 -5.28
C GLN A 122 -5.16 -14.48 -3.78
N GLY A 123 -6.21 -15.11 -3.22
CA GLY A 123 -6.45 -15.08 -1.78
C GLY A 123 -5.33 -15.75 -0.97
N HIS A 124 -4.68 -16.77 -1.51
CA HIS A 124 -3.52 -17.38 -0.85
C HIS A 124 -2.28 -16.49 -0.90
N ARG A 125 -1.99 -15.89 -2.06
CA ARG A 125 -0.87 -14.95 -2.23
C ARG A 125 -1.01 -13.73 -1.32
N GLU A 126 -2.19 -13.14 -1.27
CA GLU A 126 -2.45 -11.97 -0.41
C GLU A 126 -2.24 -12.28 1.07
N LYS A 127 -2.67 -13.46 1.54
CA LYS A 127 -2.40 -13.92 2.92
C LYS A 127 -0.92 -14.08 3.20
N ILE A 128 -0.15 -14.65 2.26
CA ILE A 128 1.30 -14.79 2.40
C ILE A 128 1.96 -13.41 2.48
N VAL A 129 1.63 -12.50 1.57
CA VAL A 129 2.19 -11.15 1.53
C VAL A 129 1.92 -10.41 2.84
N LYS A 130 0.66 -10.39 3.29
CA LYS A 130 0.27 -9.79 4.59
C LYS A 130 1.03 -10.41 5.76
N GLY A 131 1.23 -11.73 5.75
CA GLY A 131 2.00 -12.42 6.77
C GLY A 131 3.47 -12.00 6.78
N LEU A 132 4.10 -11.87 5.61
CA LEU A 132 5.49 -11.44 5.47
C LEU A 132 5.69 -9.98 5.88
N GLU A 133 4.74 -9.10 5.53
CA GLU A 133 4.73 -7.69 5.91
C GLU A 133 4.63 -7.55 7.44
N ALA A 134 3.64 -8.19 8.07
CA ALA A 134 3.49 -8.18 9.52
C ALA A 134 4.75 -8.71 10.24
N GLN A 135 5.36 -9.77 9.71
CA GLN A 135 6.59 -10.31 10.28
C GLN A 135 7.77 -9.34 10.13
N ARG A 136 7.82 -8.57 9.04
CA ARG A 136 8.85 -7.54 8.83
C ARG A 136 8.68 -6.39 9.83
N GLU A 137 7.46 -5.88 9.98
CA GLU A 137 7.14 -4.81 10.93
C GLU A 137 7.54 -5.22 12.36
N MET A 138 7.16 -6.42 12.78
CA MET A 138 7.53 -6.94 14.10
C MET A 138 9.06 -7.03 14.29
N ARG A 139 9.80 -7.46 13.26
CA ARG A 139 11.27 -7.51 13.33
C ARG A 139 11.88 -6.12 13.47
N ASP A 140 11.34 -5.13 12.77
CA ASP A 140 11.86 -3.77 12.81
C ASP A 140 11.56 -3.11 14.16
N ILE A 141 10.37 -3.34 14.74
CA ILE A 141 10.03 -2.93 16.11
C ILE A 141 10.97 -3.56 17.14
N ILE A 142 11.21 -4.87 17.05
CA ILE A 142 12.12 -5.57 17.98
C ILE A 142 13.53 -4.99 17.90
N LYS A 143 14.02 -4.67 16.70
CA LYS A 143 15.34 -4.04 16.53
C LYS A 143 15.37 -2.66 17.20
N ALA A 144 14.36 -1.82 16.97
CA ALA A 144 14.27 -0.50 17.58
C ALA A 144 14.25 -0.59 19.12
N LEU A 145 13.42 -1.47 19.68
CA LEU A 145 13.34 -1.70 21.13
C LEU A 145 14.67 -2.20 21.72
N ARG A 146 15.41 -3.05 21.00
CA ARG A 146 16.74 -3.51 21.45
C ARG A 146 17.75 -2.36 21.50
N ILE A 147 17.73 -1.46 20.51
CA ILE A 147 18.58 -0.27 20.50
C ILE A 147 18.24 0.62 21.69
N GLU A 148 16.97 0.88 21.93
CA GLU A 148 16.50 1.70 23.04
C GLU A 148 16.88 1.09 24.40
N ILE A 149 16.64 -0.20 24.61
CA ILE A 149 17.03 -0.92 25.83
C ILE A 149 18.54 -0.80 26.08
N ASN A 150 19.35 -0.95 25.04
CA ASN A 150 20.80 -0.84 25.17
C ASN A 150 21.22 0.60 25.51
N GLY A 151 20.60 1.60 24.89
CA GLY A 151 20.83 3.01 25.20
C GLY A 151 20.46 3.35 26.66
N LEU A 152 19.29 2.93 27.11
CA LEU A 152 18.82 3.12 28.49
C LEU A 152 19.73 2.42 29.49
N LYS A 153 20.19 1.21 29.21
CA LYS A 153 21.16 0.49 30.05
C LYS A 153 22.48 1.25 30.14
N ALA A 154 23.00 1.77 29.04
CA ALA A 154 24.24 2.55 29.03
C ALA A 154 24.10 3.84 29.87
N MET A 155 22.98 4.57 29.72
CA MET A 155 22.70 5.75 30.54
C MET A 155 22.58 5.40 32.03
N LYS A 156 21.90 4.29 32.36
CA LYS A 156 21.79 3.82 33.74
C LYS A 156 23.16 3.55 34.35
N VAL A 157 24.06 2.86 33.64
CA VAL A 157 25.43 2.60 34.13
C VAL A 157 26.17 3.91 34.41
N LYS A 158 26.05 4.90 33.52
CA LYS A 158 26.67 6.22 33.71
C LYS A 158 26.11 6.94 34.94
N LEU A 159 24.79 6.93 35.13
CA LEU A 159 24.15 7.54 36.30
C LEU A 159 24.56 6.87 37.60
N VAL A 160 24.67 5.53 37.62
CA VAL A 160 25.14 4.78 38.79
C VAL A 160 26.56 5.21 39.16
N SER A 161 27.47 5.28 38.19
CA SER A 161 28.85 5.72 38.44
C SER A 161 28.93 7.14 39.01
N ILE A 162 28.13 8.07 38.47
CA ILE A 162 28.07 9.46 38.97
C ILE A 162 27.48 9.51 40.37
N ASN A 163 26.42 8.74 40.63
CA ASN A 163 25.84 8.66 41.97
C ASN A 163 26.85 8.12 42.97
N GLU A 164 27.58 7.06 42.63
CA GLU A 164 28.59 6.48 43.52
C GLU A 164 29.69 7.50 43.87
N SER A 165 30.15 8.30 42.91
CA SER A 165 31.14 9.36 43.18
C SER A 165 30.57 10.46 44.07
N LEU A 166 29.36 10.93 43.78
CA LEU A 166 28.69 11.97 44.58
C LEU A 166 28.40 11.49 46.00
N GLU A 167 27.98 10.24 46.17
CA GLU A 167 27.78 9.65 47.48
C GLU A 167 29.09 9.54 48.25
N ALA A 168 30.21 9.24 47.59
CA ALA A 168 31.53 9.24 48.23
C ALA A 168 31.92 10.65 48.73
N GLU A 169 31.72 11.68 47.91
CA GLU A 169 31.96 13.07 48.30
C GLU A 169 31.06 13.49 49.47
N LEU A 170 29.77 13.18 49.41
CA LEU A 170 28.83 13.47 50.49
C LEU A 170 29.21 12.75 51.79
N ARG A 171 29.67 11.50 51.73
CA ARG A 171 30.16 10.78 52.91
C ARG A 171 31.37 11.50 53.54
N MET A 172 32.32 11.95 52.72
CA MET A 172 33.48 12.69 53.22
C MET A 172 33.09 14.03 53.83
N LEU A 173 32.25 14.81 53.15
CA LEU A 173 31.80 16.12 53.66
C LEU A 173 31.01 15.98 54.96
N ARG A 174 30.14 14.97 55.06
CA ARG A 174 29.42 14.68 56.31
C ARG A 174 30.39 14.32 57.44
N ALA A 175 31.38 13.48 57.19
CA ALA A 175 32.38 13.14 58.19
C ALA A 175 33.18 14.38 58.68
N ILE A 176 33.47 15.33 57.78
CA ILE A 176 34.11 16.61 58.14
C ILE A 176 33.16 17.47 58.99
N VAL A 177 31.89 17.60 58.60
CA VAL A 177 30.91 18.39 59.35
C VAL A 177 30.65 17.79 60.74
N ASP A 178 30.60 16.46 60.85
CA ASP A 178 30.37 15.75 62.11
C ASP A 178 31.58 15.77 63.05
N SER A 179 32.76 16.14 62.52
CA SER A 179 33.97 16.27 63.33
C SER A 179 33.85 17.43 64.33
N LYS A 180 34.24 17.17 65.59
CA LYS A 180 34.01 18.11 66.73
C LYS A 180 34.69 19.47 66.58
N ASN A 181 35.65 19.60 65.66
CA ASN A 181 36.47 20.78 65.42
C ASN A 181 35.91 21.73 64.35
N VAL A 182 34.79 21.41 63.70
CA VAL A 182 34.16 22.26 62.68
C VAL A 182 32.86 22.86 63.22
N LYS A 183 32.66 24.18 63.07
CA LYS A 183 31.41 24.88 63.39
C LYS A 183 30.87 25.57 62.14
N ALA A 184 29.57 25.43 61.89
CA ALA A 184 28.90 26.08 60.77
C ALA A 184 28.94 27.61 60.93
N LEU A 185 29.54 28.29 59.95
CA LEU A 185 29.46 29.75 59.85
C LEU A 185 28.14 30.12 59.20
N LYS A 186 27.31 30.91 59.89
CA LYS A 186 26.06 31.43 59.32
C LYS A 186 26.43 32.38 58.18
N SER A 187 26.01 32.04 56.96
CA SER A 187 26.14 32.94 55.81
C SER A 187 25.53 34.31 56.15
N ARG A 188 26.28 35.39 55.95
CA ARG A 188 25.74 36.75 56.02
C ARG A 188 24.88 36.94 54.78
N GLY A 189 23.57 36.82 54.97
CA GLY A 189 22.58 37.34 54.02
C GLY A 189 22.63 38.85 53.92
#